data_AF-A0A4S0MXW2-F1
#
_entry.id   AF-A0A4S0MXW2-F1
#
_cell.length_a   1.000
_cell.length_b   1.000
_cell.length_c   1.000
_cell.angle_alpha   90.00
_cell.angle_beta   90.00
_cell.angle_gamma   90.00
#
_symmetry.space_group_name_H-M   'P 1'
#
loop_
_entity.id
_entity.type
_entity.pdbx_description
1 polymer ?
#
loop_
_entity_poly.entity_id
_entity_poly.type
_entity_poly.pdbx_seq_one_letter_code
_entity_poly.pdbx_strand_id
1 'polypeptide(L)'
;GARSFYNTRKDIASIADLKGMKFRVIQSDVFVDMVNALGANATPMAYGEVYSALETGVIDGAENNWPSFESAKHYEVAKHYTIDQHQIVPEVLVMAKASWDKLSPEDQAIVRQAA
;
A
#
# COMPACT_ATOMS: atom_id res chain seq x y z
N GLY A 1 6.73 -0.88 -7.06
CA GLY A 1 8.06 -1.13 -6.45
C GLY A 1 7.92 -1.84 -5.12
N ALA A 2 9.03 -2.24 -4.49
CA ALA A 2 8.99 -2.89 -3.18
C ALA A 2 8.36 -1.98 -2.12
N ARG A 3 7.54 -2.56 -1.23
CA ARG A 3 6.78 -1.85 -0.20
C ARG A 3 7.44 -2.04 1.15
N SER A 4 7.37 -1.02 1.99
CA SER A 4 8.06 -1.00 3.28
C SER A 4 7.26 -0.21 4.31
N PHE A 5 7.48 -0.50 5.60
CA PHE A 5 6.73 0.14 6.68
C PHE A 5 7.17 1.59 6.91
N TYR A 6 6.19 2.45 7.20
CA TYR A 6 6.41 3.79 7.74
C TYR A 6 5.39 4.14 8.82
N ASN A 7 5.79 4.96 9.79
CA ASN A 7 4.96 5.26 10.96
C ASN A 7 5.25 6.62 11.60
N THR A 8 4.37 7.03 12.51
CA THR A 8 4.39 8.31 13.23
C THR A 8 5.00 8.23 14.63
N ARG A 9 5.36 7.03 15.10
CA ARG A 9 5.68 6.74 16.50
C ARG A 9 7.16 6.59 16.79
N LYS A 10 7.85 5.72 16.06
CA LYS A 10 9.23 5.30 16.36
C LYS A 10 9.88 4.59 15.19
N ASP A 11 11.20 4.50 15.22
CA ASP A 11 11.94 3.61 14.33
C ASP A 11 11.59 2.14 14.61
N ILE A 12 11.54 1.34 13.54
CA ILE A 12 11.33 -0.11 13.62
C ILE A 12 12.63 -0.77 13.20
N ALA A 13 13.36 -1.33 14.17
CA ALA A 13 14.62 -2.04 13.93
C ALA A 13 14.46 -3.56 14.03
N SER A 14 13.35 -4.04 14.61
CA SER A 14 13.05 -5.45 14.80
C SER A 14 11.54 -5.71 14.74
N ILE A 15 11.15 -6.97 14.55
CA ILE A 15 9.73 -7.38 14.60
C ILE A 15 9.09 -7.03 15.95
N ALA A 16 9.86 -7.06 17.05
CA ALA A 16 9.35 -6.71 18.37
C ALA A 16 8.86 -5.24 18.44
N ASP A 17 9.39 -4.36 17.59
CA ASP A 17 8.98 -2.96 17.57
C ASP A 17 7.57 -2.76 16.98
N LEU A 18 7.11 -3.68 16.13
CA LEU A 18 5.77 -3.67 15.54
C LEU A 18 4.66 -4.02 16.54
N LYS A 19 5.03 -4.63 17.68
CA LYS A 19 4.06 -5.22 18.61
C LYS A 19 3.00 -4.21 19.06
N GLY A 20 1.74 -4.51 18.74
CA GLY A 20 0.58 -3.72 19.12
C GLY A 20 0.35 -2.44 18.30
N MET A 21 1.27 -2.07 17.40
CA MET A 21 1.10 -0.90 16.53
C MET A 21 -0.05 -1.11 15.55
N LYS A 22 -0.79 -0.05 15.24
CA LYS A 22 -1.90 -0.08 14.27
C LYS A 22 -1.40 0.30 12.89
N PHE A 23 -1.34 -0.68 11.98
CA PHE A 23 -0.90 -0.45 10.61
C PHE A 23 -2.07 -0.53 9.65
N ARG A 24 -2.22 0.52 8.84
CA ARG A 24 -3.12 0.45 7.69
C ARG A 24 -2.60 -0.56 6.67
N VAL A 25 -3.51 -1.34 6.11
CA VAL A 25 -3.28 -2.21 4.95
C VAL A 25 -4.31 -1.96 3.85
N ILE A 26 -4.00 -2.41 2.62
CA ILE A 26 -4.98 -2.49 1.54
C ILE A 26 -6.08 -3.51 1.95
N GLN A 27 -7.31 -3.32 1.47
CA GLN A 27 -8.46 -4.17 1.78
C GLN A 27 -8.30 -5.58 1.17
N SER A 28 -7.49 -6.40 1.81
CA SER A 28 -7.23 -7.79 1.44
C SER A 28 -6.83 -8.59 2.68
N ASP A 29 -7.45 -9.76 2.85
CA ASP A 29 -7.23 -10.62 4.01
C ASP A 29 -5.76 -11.04 4.15
N VAL A 30 -5.05 -11.24 3.03
CA VAL A 30 -3.62 -11.61 3.05
C VAL A 30 -2.75 -10.54 3.72
N PHE A 31 -3.11 -9.26 3.57
CA PHE A 31 -2.35 -8.17 4.18
C PHE A 31 -2.73 -7.98 5.65
N VAL A 32 -3.99 -8.26 5.99
CA VAL A 32 -4.44 -8.33 7.39
C VAL A 32 -3.67 -9.41 8.14
N ASP A 33 -3.65 -10.61 7.58
CA ASP A 33 -2.95 -11.76 8.17
C ASP A 33 -1.46 -11.51 8.29
N MET A 34 -0.83 -10.92 7.26
CA MET A 34 0.60 -10.56 7.30
C MET A 34 0.92 -9.64 8.48
N VAL A 35 0.22 -8.51 8.61
CA VAL A 35 0.51 -7.53 9.67
C VAL A 35 0.21 -8.12 11.06
N ASN A 36 -0.87 -8.88 11.19
CA ASN A 36 -1.21 -9.55 12.44
C ASN A 36 -0.18 -10.63 12.82
N ALA A 37 0.35 -11.38 11.85
CA ALA A 37 1.41 -12.37 12.05
C ALA A 37 2.72 -11.74 12.53
N LEU A 38 2.97 -10.47 12.18
CA LEU A 38 4.10 -9.69 12.69
C LEU A 38 3.87 -9.10 14.09
N GLY A 39 2.71 -9.36 14.71
CA GLY A 39 2.36 -8.90 16.06
C GLY A 39 1.82 -7.47 16.13
N ALA A 40 1.61 -6.82 14.98
CA ALA A 40 0.89 -5.55 14.85
C ALA A 40 -0.62 -5.80 14.70
N ASN A 41 -1.40 -4.72 14.61
CA ASN A 41 -2.83 -4.76 14.36
C ASN A 41 -3.12 -4.14 12.99
N ALA A 42 -3.68 -4.92 12.07
CA ALA A 42 -4.03 -4.43 10.73
C ALA A 42 -5.36 -3.66 10.73
N THR A 43 -5.39 -2.51 10.05
CA THR A 43 -6.60 -1.71 9.80
C THR A 43 -6.83 -1.54 8.30
N PRO A 44 -7.72 -2.32 7.67
CA PRO A 44 -8.02 -2.17 6.24
C PRO A 44 -8.71 -0.82 5.97
N MET A 45 -8.17 0.00 5.08
CA MET A 45 -8.80 1.28 4.74
C MET A 45 -8.42 1.79 3.34
N ALA A 46 -9.24 2.70 2.80
CA ALA A 46 -9.03 3.27 1.48
C ALA A 46 -7.76 4.13 1.45
N TYR A 47 -7.06 4.16 0.31
CA TYR A 47 -5.78 4.86 0.21
C TYR A 47 -5.88 6.36 0.49
N GLY A 48 -6.97 7.01 0.04
CA GLY A 48 -7.20 8.44 0.24
C GLY A 48 -7.43 8.87 1.69
N GLU A 49 -7.71 7.94 2.60
CA GLU A 49 -7.98 8.21 4.02
C GLU A 49 -6.72 8.13 4.89
N VAL A 50 -5.62 7.57 4.34
CA VAL A 50 -4.42 7.20 5.10
C VAL A 50 -3.73 8.41 5.69
N TYR A 51 -3.56 9.50 4.92
CA TYR A 51 -2.92 10.72 5.42
C TYR A 51 -3.61 11.25 6.68
N SER A 52 -4.92 11.47 6.61
CA SER A 52 -5.69 12.00 7.75
C SER A 52 -5.73 11.01 8.92
N ALA A 53 -5.76 9.71 8.66
CA ALA A 53 -5.73 8.69 9.70
C ALA A 53 -4.37 8.65 10.44
N LEU A 54 -3.26 8.89 9.73
CA LEU A 54 -1.93 9.04 10.32
C LEU A 54 -1.84 10.34 11.15
N GLU A 55 -2.30 11.46 10.58
CA GLU A 55 -2.27 12.78 11.21
C GLU A 55 -3.06 12.82 12.52
N THR A 56 -4.25 12.21 12.52
CA THR A 56 -5.13 12.14 13.70
C THR A 56 -4.76 11.04 14.68
N GLY A 57 -3.81 10.17 14.33
CA GLY A 57 -3.38 9.04 15.16
C GLY A 57 -4.39 7.90 15.28
N VAL A 58 -5.36 7.80 14.36
CA VAL A 58 -6.26 6.64 14.23
C VAL A 58 -5.45 5.38 13.93
N ILE A 59 -4.42 5.53 13.09
CA ILE A 59 -3.40 4.51 12.82
C ILE A 59 -2.02 5.05 13.19
N ASP A 60 -1.11 4.15 13.52
CA ASP A 60 0.28 4.49 13.85
C ASP A 60 1.16 4.52 12.60
N GLY A 61 0.82 3.71 11.59
CA GLY A 61 1.61 3.60 10.37
C GLY A 61 0.85 2.98 9.22
N ALA A 62 1.53 2.87 8.08
CA ALA A 62 1.11 2.12 6.91
C ALA A 62 2.36 1.54 6.22
N GLU A 63 2.16 0.93 5.06
CA GLU A 63 3.26 0.44 4.23
C GLU A 63 3.03 0.85 2.77
N ASN A 64 4.11 1.14 2.04
CA ASN A 64 4.08 1.42 0.60
C ASN A 64 5.49 1.52 0.01
N ASN A 65 5.57 1.72 -1.31
CA ASN A 65 6.81 2.05 -2.01
C ASN A 65 7.09 3.56 -2.01
N TRP A 66 8.32 3.95 -2.37
CA TRP A 66 8.77 5.35 -2.40
C TRP A 66 7.87 6.29 -3.23
N PRO A 67 7.54 5.99 -4.51
CA PRO A 67 6.65 6.85 -5.29
C PRO A 67 5.30 7.10 -4.63
N SER A 68 4.69 6.08 -4.03
CA SER A 68 3.41 6.23 -3.33
C SER A 68 3.56 7.04 -2.03
N PHE A 69 4.61 6.78 -1.25
CA PHE A 69 4.91 7.52 -0.03
C PHE A 69 5.10 9.02 -0.28
N GLU A 70 5.77 9.37 -1.38
CA GLU A 70 5.96 10.75 -1.85
C GLU A 70 4.67 11.36 -2.39
N SER A 71 4.03 10.73 -3.38
CA SER A 71 2.87 11.31 -4.08
C SER A 71 1.65 11.53 -3.17
N ALA A 72 1.46 10.69 -2.16
CA ALA A 72 0.43 10.89 -1.14
C ALA A 72 0.88 11.75 0.05
N LYS A 73 2.13 12.23 0.03
CA LYS A 73 2.73 13.09 1.05
C LYS A 73 2.70 12.49 2.46
N HIS A 74 2.67 11.16 2.58
CA HIS A 74 2.65 10.51 3.89
C HIS A 74 3.90 10.83 4.71
N TYR A 75 5.01 11.16 4.06
CA TYR A 75 6.24 11.64 4.71
C TYR A 75 6.04 12.93 5.52
N GLU A 76 4.98 13.71 5.28
CA GLU A 76 4.70 14.93 6.04
C GLU A 76 4.29 14.61 7.49
N VAL A 77 3.65 13.45 7.71
CA VAL A 77 3.09 13.04 9.01
C VAL A 77 3.76 11.78 9.59
N ALA A 78 4.24 10.85 8.77
CA ALA A 78 4.95 9.64 9.17
C ALA A 78 6.45 9.77 8.86
N LYS A 79 7.26 10.07 9.88
CA LYS A 79 8.69 10.40 9.74
C LYS A 79 9.63 9.21 9.81
N HIS A 80 9.15 8.07 10.30
CA HIS A 80 9.94 6.86 10.44
C HIS A 80 9.66 5.94 9.26
N TYR A 81 10.69 5.52 8.53
CA TYR A 81 10.59 4.63 7.37
C TYR A 81 11.64 3.52 7.50
N THR A 82 11.22 2.26 7.51
CA THR A 82 12.10 1.10 7.64
C THR A 82 12.13 0.36 6.32
N ILE A 83 13.29 0.24 5.67
CA ILE A 83 13.44 -0.42 4.37
C ILE A 83 13.52 -1.94 4.55
N ASP A 84 12.38 -2.58 4.78
CA ASP A 84 12.27 -4.03 4.96
C ASP A 84 11.79 -4.77 3.70
N GLN A 85 11.26 -4.05 2.72
CA GLN A 85 10.88 -4.57 1.39
C GLN A 85 9.99 -5.82 1.43
N HIS A 86 9.13 -5.93 2.43
CA HIS A 86 8.35 -7.13 2.75
C HIS A 86 7.37 -7.57 1.64
N GLN A 87 7.11 -6.70 0.65
CA GLN A 87 6.22 -7.00 -0.47
C GLN A 87 6.70 -6.40 -1.79
N ILE A 88 6.45 -7.14 -2.87
CA ILE A 88 6.43 -6.63 -4.24
C ILE A 88 5.10 -7.04 -4.85
N VAL A 89 4.12 -6.13 -4.81
CA VAL A 89 2.76 -6.38 -5.34
C VAL A 89 2.75 -6.02 -6.83
N PRO A 90 2.41 -6.95 -7.74
CA PRO A 90 2.24 -6.63 -9.16
C PRO A 90 1.05 -5.68 -9.37
N GLU A 91 1.21 -4.77 -10.32
CA GLU A 91 0.14 -3.91 -10.82
C GLU A 91 -0.12 -4.25 -12.28
N VAL A 92 -1.37 -4.14 -12.73
CA VAL A 92 -1.77 -4.50 -14.10
C VAL A 92 -2.63 -3.39 -14.70
N LEU A 93 -2.42 -3.10 -15.98
CA LEU A 93 -3.34 -2.29 -16.76
C LEU A 93 -4.57 -3.13 -17.09
N VAL A 94 -5.74 -2.66 -16.65
CA VAL A 94 -7.01 -3.37 -16.85
C VAL A 94 -7.96 -2.51 -17.65
N MET A 95 -8.53 -3.10 -18.71
CA MET A 95 -9.61 -2.52 -19.49
C MET A 95 -10.92 -3.24 -19.18
N ALA A 96 -12.02 -2.49 -19.08
CA ALA A 96 -13.35 -3.07 -18.95
C ALA A 96 -13.64 -3.98 -20.16
N LYS A 97 -14.00 -5.24 -19.90
CA LYS A 97 -14.27 -6.23 -20.95
C LYS A 97 -15.35 -5.76 -21.93
N ALA A 98 -16.41 -5.11 -21.44
CA ALA A 98 -17.47 -4.59 -22.30
C ALA A 98 -17.00 -3.48 -23.25
N SER A 99 -15.96 -2.72 -22.90
CA SER A 99 -15.34 -1.75 -23.79
C SER A 99 -14.39 -2.43 -24.76
N TRP A 100 -13.60 -3.41 -24.27
CA TRP A 100 -12.69 -4.22 -25.08
C TRP A 100 -13.41 -4.95 -26.21
N ASP A 101 -14.54 -5.58 -25.90
CA ASP A 101 -15.33 -6.37 -26.87
C ASP A 101 -15.97 -5.51 -27.97
N LYS A 102 -16.04 -4.18 -27.79
CA LYS A 102 -16.53 -3.24 -28.81
C LYS A 102 -15.44 -2.77 -29.77
N LEU A 103 -14.17 -3.01 -29.44
CA LEU A 103 -13.05 -2.65 -30.30
C LEU A 103 -12.97 -3.60 -31.49
N SER A 104 -12.52 -3.06 -32.64
CA SER A 104 -12.14 -3.90 -33.77
C SER A 104 -10.95 -4.80 -33.40
N PRO A 105 -10.72 -5.93 -34.09
CA PRO A 105 -9.53 -6.75 -33.87
C PRO A 105 -8.22 -5.97 -34.05
N GLU A 106 -8.20 -4.97 -34.94
CA GLU A 106 -7.05 -4.08 -35.16
C GLU A 106 -6.81 -3.18 -33.94
N ASP A 107 -7.85 -2.53 -33.42
CA ASP A 107 -7.74 -1.69 -32.22
C ASP A 107 -7.35 -2.52 -30.98
N GLN A 108 -7.87 -3.74 -30.87
CA GLN A 108 -7.45 -4.68 -29.81
C GLN A 108 -5.94 -4.96 -29.90
N ALA A 109 -5.40 -5.19 -31.09
CA ALA A 109 -3.97 -5.42 -31.26
C ALA A 109 -3.14 -4.19 -30.86
N ILE A 110 -3.57 -2.99 -31.26
CA ILE A 110 -2.91 -1.72 -30.90
C ILE A 110 -2.90 -1.51 -29.39
N VAL A 111 -4.04 -1.71 -28.71
CA VAL A 111 -4.13 -1.54 -27.25
C VAL A 111 -3.22 -2.53 -26.52
N ARG A 112 -3.15 -3.80 -26.95
CA ARG A 112 -2.22 -4.78 -26.35
C ARG A 112 -0.76 -4.45 -26.59
N GLN A 113 -0.42 -3.86 -27.73
CA GLN A 113 0.95 -3.47 -28.03
C GLN A 113 1.39 -2.24 -27.21
N ALA A 114 0.46 -1.34 -26.90
CA ALA A 114 0.75 -0.12 -26.15
C ALA A 114 0.78 -0.30 -24.62
N ALA A 115 0.12 -1.34 -24.10
CA ALA A 115 0.06 -1.68 -22.68
C ALA A 115 1.33 -2.42 -22.21
#